data_AF-A0A3P6TGS0-F1
#
_entry.id   AF-A0A3P6TGS0-F1
#
_cell.length_a   1.000
_cell.length_b   1.000
_cell.length_c   1.000
_cell.angle_alpha   90.00
_cell.angle_beta   90.00
_cell.angle_gamma   90.00
#
_symmetry.space_group_name_H-M   'P 1'
#
loop_
_entity.id
_entity.type
_entity.pdbx_description
1 polymer ?
#
loop_
_entity_poly.entity_id
_entity_poly.type
_entity_poly.pdbx_seq_one_letter_code
_entity_poly.pdbx_strand_id
1 'polypeptide(L)'
;MAPEVTWTRILTPEAGVYSMGIVLRSVLDAGNRPSPKDPNFELLAKVEAVIHKCMNSRPSERPSIHGIFIELDTIASMVQTTKYQYWQPV
;
A
#
# COMPACT_ATOMS: atom_id res chain seq x y z
N MET A 1 -11.42 -3.91 -9.25
CA MET A 1 -12.66 -3.43 -8.60
C MET A 1 -12.88 -4.24 -7.34
N ALA A 2 -13.39 -3.65 -6.25
CA ALA A 2 -13.62 -4.38 -5.00
C ALA A 2 -14.68 -5.49 -5.20
N PRO A 3 -14.54 -6.67 -4.56
CA PRO A 3 -15.41 -7.81 -4.80
C PRO A 3 -16.89 -7.48 -4.60
N GLU A 4 -17.20 -6.70 -3.56
CA GLU A 4 -18.57 -6.31 -3.19
C GLU A 4 -19.25 -5.41 -4.22
N VAL A 5 -18.50 -4.57 -4.93
CA VAL A 5 -19.05 -3.65 -5.94
C VAL A 5 -19.57 -4.44 -7.15
N THR A 6 -18.98 -5.60 -7.44
CA THR A 6 -19.36 -6.44 -8.58
C THR A 6 -20.82 -6.90 -8.49
N TRP A 7 -21.27 -7.25 -7.28
CA TRP A 7 -22.61 -7.78 -7.04
C TRP A 7 -23.58 -6.74 -6.45
N THR A 8 -23.12 -5.81 -5.61
CA THR A 8 -23.99 -4.75 -5.06
C THR A 8 -24.20 -3.59 -6.03
N ARG A 9 -23.24 -3.30 -6.91
CA ARG A 9 -23.12 -2.03 -7.67
C ARG A 9 -23.05 -0.79 -6.78
N ILE A 10 -22.76 -0.94 -5.49
CA ILE A 10 -22.65 0.16 -4.53
C ILE A 10 -21.17 0.52 -4.38
N LEU A 11 -20.85 1.81 -4.52
CA LEU A 11 -19.53 2.34 -4.20
C LEU A 11 -19.52 2.85 -2.77
N THR A 12 -18.62 2.30 -1.95
CA THR A 12 -18.41 2.74 -0.57
C THR A 12 -16.95 3.21 -0.38
N PRO A 13 -16.65 3.95 0.69
CA PRO A 13 -15.26 4.30 1.02
C PRO A 13 -14.34 3.08 1.10
N GLU A 14 -14.83 1.95 1.62
CA GLU A 14 -14.09 0.69 1.74
C GLU A 14 -13.77 0.07 0.37
N ALA A 15 -14.65 0.24 -0.62
CA ALA A 15 -14.36 -0.15 -2.00
C ALA A 15 -13.25 0.72 -2.63
N GLY A 16 -13.20 2.00 -2.23
CA GLY A 16 -12.10 2.91 -2.55
C GLY A 16 -10.77 2.44 -1.94
N VAL A 17 -10.79 2.02 -0.67
CA VAL A 17 -9.62 1.45 0.02
C VAL A 17 -9.08 0.22 -0.70
N TYR A 18 -9.95 -0.69 -1.13
CA TYR A 18 -9.53 -1.87 -1.89
C TYR A 18 -8.84 -1.47 -3.20
N SER A 19 -9.40 -0.49 -3.91
CA SER A 19 -8.81 0.02 -5.16
C SER A 19 -7.46 0.69 -4.92
N MET A 20 -7.32 1.43 -3.82
CA MET A 20 -6.03 1.97 -3.38
C MET A 20 -5.00 0.85 -3.14
N GLY A 21 -5.39 -0.24 -2.48
CA GLY A 21 -4.53 -1.41 -2.28
C GLY A 21 -3.99 -1.99 -3.60
N ILE A 22 -4.83 -2.08 -4.64
CA ILE A 22 -4.40 -2.51 -5.98
C ILE A 22 -3.35 -1.54 -6.57
N VAL A 23 -3.59 -0.23 -6.46
CA VAL A 23 -2.66 0.78 -6.96
C VAL A 23 -1.32 0.70 -6.23
N LEU A 24 -1.33 0.63 -4.90
CA LEU A 24 -0.12 0.50 -4.08
C LEU A 24 0.66 -0.77 -4.40
N ARG A 25 -0.04 -1.91 -4.61
CA ARG A 25 0.59 -3.15 -5.07
C ARG A 25 1.28 -2.96 -6.42
N SER A 26 0.60 -2.31 -7.36
CA SER A 26 1.14 -2.05 -8.70
C SER A 26 2.39 -1.15 -8.65
N VAL A 27 2.42 -0.16 -7.74
CA VAL A 27 3.58 0.70 -7.52
C VAL A 27 4.77 -0.11 -6.99
N LEU A 28 4.55 -1.04 -6.05
CA LEU A 28 5.61 -1.91 -5.54
C LEU A 28 6.13 -2.87 -6.61
N ASP A 29 5.24 -3.47 -7.40
CA ASP A 29 5.61 -4.46 -8.43
C ASP A 29 6.31 -3.81 -9.62
N ALA A 30 6.03 -2.54 -9.94
CA ALA A 30 6.74 -1.77 -10.95
C ALA A 30 8.13 -1.30 -10.48
N GLY A 31 8.34 -1.23 -9.17
CA GLY A 31 9.61 -0.83 -8.57
C GLY A 31 10.66 -1.95 -8.58
N ASN A 32 11.93 -1.57 -8.41
CA ASN A 32 12.98 -2.55 -8.16
C ASN A 32 12.81 -3.13 -6.76
N ARG A 33 12.74 -4.46 -6.66
CA ARG A 33 12.73 -5.13 -5.36
C ARG A 33 14.05 -4.84 -4.62
N PRO A 34 14.01 -4.32 -3.39
CA PRO A 34 15.21 -4.11 -2.58
C PRO A 34 15.95 -5.43 -2.39
N SER A 35 17.28 -5.38 -2.43
CA SER A 35 18.12 -6.50 -2.05
C SER A 35 17.99 -6.78 -0.55
N PRO A 36 18.19 -8.02 -0.06
CA PRO A 36 18.29 -8.30 1.38
C PRO A 36 19.39 -7.50 2.10
N LYS A 37 20.33 -6.91 1.35
CA LYS A 37 21.37 -6.01 1.88
C LYS A 37 20.92 -4.55 1.97
N ASP A 38 19.76 -4.21 1.44
CA ASP A 38 19.19 -2.86 1.52
C ASP A 38 18.73 -2.59 2.96
N PRO A 39 19.13 -1.47 3.59
CA PRO A 39 18.71 -1.14 4.95
C PRO A 39 17.19 -1.00 5.09
N ASN A 40 16.47 -0.76 3.99
CA ASN A 40 15.02 -0.63 3.97
C ASN A 40 14.29 -1.93 3.64
N PHE A 41 14.99 -3.06 3.47
CA PHE A 41 14.39 -4.35 3.09
C PHE A 41 13.25 -4.78 4.03
N GLU A 42 13.42 -4.59 5.34
CA GLU A 42 12.40 -4.93 6.35
C GLU A 42 11.16 -4.03 6.28
N LEU A 43 11.28 -2.81 5.75
CA LEU A 43 10.15 -1.91 5.58
C LEU A 43 9.21 -2.40 4.48
N LEU A 44 9.72 -3.14 3.49
CA LEU A 44 8.89 -3.71 2.42
C LEU A 44 7.80 -4.61 2.99
N ALA A 45 8.14 -5.49 3.92
CA ALA A 45 7.18 -6.39 4.56
C ALA A 45 6.07 -5.61 5.30
N LYS A 46 6.41 -4.46 5.90
CA LYS A 46 5.42 -3.58 6.54
C LYS A 46 4.48 -2.95 5.51
N VAL A 47 5.01 -2.44 4.40
CA VAL A 47 4.18 -1.87 3.31
C VAL A 47 3.27 -2.96 2.71
N GLU A 48 3.80 -4.15 2.47
CA GLU A 48 3.02 -5.28 1.95
C GLU A 48 1.88 -5.67 2.90
N ALA A 49 2.11 -5.61 4.21
CA ALA A 49 1.06 -5.85 5.20
C ALA A 49 -0.06 -4.80 5.13
N VAL A 50 0.27 -3.51 4.97
CA VAL A 50 -0.73 -2.44 4.76
C VAL A 50 -1.56 -2.71 3.51
N ILE A 51 -0.89 -3.04 2.39
CA ILE A 51 -1.55 -3.35 1.12
C ILE A 51 -2.48 -4.55 1.27
N HIS A 52 -2.04 -5.61 1.95
CA HIS A 52 -2.84 -6.79 2.19
C HIS A 52 -4.11 -6.47 3.01
N LYS A 53 -4.01 -5.62 4.04
CA LYS A 53 -5.18 -5.14 4.81
C LYS A 53 -6.17 -4.37 3.92
N CYS A 54 -5.67 -3.51 3.03
CA CYS A 54 -6.52 -2.77 2.09
C CYS A 54 -7.31 -3.70 1.17
N MET A 55 -6.70 -4.80 0.75
CA MET A 55 -7.28 -5.78 -0.17
C MET A 55 -8.09 -6.89 0.52
N ASN A 56 -8.47 -6.71 1.79
CA ASN A 56 -9.28 -7.69 2.51
C ASN A 56 -10.63 -7.93 1.80
N SER A 57 -11.05 -9.19 1.73
CA SER A 57 -12.33 -9.57 1.12
C SER A 57 -13.52 -8.99 1.86
N ARG A 58 -13.41 -8.81 3.19
CA ARG A 58 -14.45 -8.20 4.04
C ARG A 58 -14.24 -6.68 4.10
N PRO A 59 -15.19 -5.86 3.62
CA PRO A 59 -15.05 -4.40 3.63
C PRO A 59 -14.82 -3.80 5.02
N SER A 60 -15.48 -4.36 6.05
CA SER A 60 -15.37 -3.90 7.44
C SER A 60 -13.99 -4.10 8.07
N GLU A 61 -13.19 -5.04 7.53
CA GLU A 61 -11.83 -5.33 8.00
C GLU A 61 -10.78 -4.46 7.29
N ARG A 62 -11.19 -3.67 6.31
CA ARG A 62 -10.29 -2.76 5.60
C ARG A 62 -10.03 -1.54 6.46
N PRO A 63 -8.78 -1.01 6.47
CA PRO A 63 -8.47 0.20 7.20
C PRO A 63 -9.21 1.39 6.59
N SER A 64 -9.41 2.44 7.39
CA SER A 64 -9.83 3.73 6.85
C SER A 64 -8.70 4.37 6.04
N ILE A 65 -9.04 5.27 5.11
CA ILE A 65 -8.04 6.03 4.35
C ILE A 65 -7.09 6.79 5.30
N HIS A 66 -7.63 7.36 6.37
CA HIS A 66 -6.81 8.03 7.39
C HIS A 66 -5.87 7.06 8.11
N GLY A 67 -6.32 5.84 8.42
CA GLY A 67 -5.47 4.79 8.98
C GLY A 67 -4.33 4.38 8.04
N ILE A 68 -4.62 4.25 6.73
CA ILE A 68 -3.60 3.97 5.72
C ILE A 68 -2.55 5.08 5.68
N PHE A 69 -2.99 6.35 5.71
CA PHE A 69 -2.08 7.49 5.74
C PHE A 69 -1.13 7.43 6.94
N ILE A 70 -1.66 7.19 8.15
CA ILE A 70 -0.84 7.08 9.36
C ILE A 70 0.16 5.92 9.25
N GLU A 71 -0.29 4.73 8.82
CA GLU A 71 0.59 3.56 8.71
C GLU A 71 1.72 3.80 7.69
N LEU A 72 1.40 4.37 6.53
CA LEU A 72 2.39 4.66 5.48
C LEU A 72 3.33 5.81 5.86
N ASP A 73 2.85 6.87 6.49
CA ASP A 73 3.67 8.00 6.96
C ASP A 73 4.65 7.55 8.05
N THR A 74 4.17 6.70 8.96
CA THR A 74 5.03 6.05 9.97
C THR A 74 6.14 5.24 9.31
N ILE A 75 5.83 4.44 8.28
CA ILE A 75 6.85 3.68 7.54
C ILE A 75 7.81 4.63 6.81
N ALA A 76 7.29 5.68 6.18
CA ALA A 76 8.09 6.67 5.45
C ALA A 76 9.11 7.37 6.35
N SER A 77 8.74 7.69 7.60
CA SER A 77 9.66 8.28 8.58
C SER A 77 10.83 7.36 8.97
N MET A 78 10.72 6.05 8.75
CA MET A 78 11.76 5.06 9.01
C MET A 78 12.68 4.82 7.81
N VAL A 79 12.32 5.31 6.63
CA VAL A 79 13.09 5.08 5.40
C VAL A 79 14.43 5.78 5.51
N GLN A 80 15.50 4.99 5.37
CA GLN A 80 16.86 5.51 5.33
C GLN A 80 17.19 5.99 3.91
N THR A 81 17.66 7.22 3.80
CA THR A 81 18.22 7.77 2.55
C THR A 81 19.39 6.92 2.11
N THR A 82 19.22 6.18 1.00
CA THR A 82 20.31 5.49 0.32
C THR A 82 20.89 6.41 -0.77
N LYS A 83 22.10 6.13 -1.24
CA LYS A 83 22.73 6.88 -2.35
C LYS A 83 21.93 6.82 -3.66
N TYR A 84 20.95 5.93 -3.76
CA TYR A 84 20.07 5.80 -4.90
C TYR A 84 18.82 6.67 -4.66
N GLN A 85 18.84 7.91 -5.15
CA GLN A 85 17.62 8.71 -5.26
C GLN A 85 16.71 8.08 -6.33
N TYR A 86 15.80 7.20 -5.92
CA TYR A 86 14.73 6.71 -6.77
C TYR A 86 13.49 7.60 -6.65
N TRP A 87 13.68 8.90 -6.91
CA TRP A 87 12.60 9.79 -7.37
C TRP A 87 13.22 11.07 -7.93
N GLN A 88 13.17 11.23 -9.25
CA GLN A 88 13.30 12.53 -9.89
C GLN A 88 11.91 12.89 -10.41
N PRO A 89 11.23 13.90 -9.82
CA PRO A 89 10.02 14.44 -10.43
C PRO A 89 10.37 14.96 -11.82
N VAL A 90 9.51 14.68 -12.80
CA VAL A 90 9.53 15.36 -14.12
C VAL A 90 9.01 16.78 -13.94
#